data_AF-A0A0M3RIL3-F1
#
_entry.id   AF-A0A0M3RIL3-F1
#
_cell.length_a   1.000
_cell.length_b   1.000
_cell.length_c   1.000
_cell.angle_alpha   90.00
_cell.angle_beta   90.00
_cell.angle_gamma   90.00
#
_symmetry.space_group_name_H-M   'P 1'
#
loop_
_entity.id
_entity.type
_entity.pdbx_description
1 polymer ?
#
loop_
_entity_poly.entity_id
_entity_poly.type
_entity_poly.pdbx_seq_one_letter_code
_entity_poly.pdbx_strand_id
1 'polypeptide(L)'
;MILIAFVGCKTHIKPSTDLEENQLHGKVKQMLELTYYYGNVDRVYFEEKTKASDSVLYTFDEKGYYTEAIHLTPPDDNEAEQTPRNIYVTRSADEVKTTAYNSDGDILYQSISKLNPEGLELTRTDVFKKDDEKIVMNYTYDHTNLKTEINIEHKDGNKQKNVLTYNKKGQVIKGAFYSGSKDELFLTSTYTYNSKGYLEKREQKYFTGLIVTTTYQYEYDTQGSAIVVKEYEDGKLTTTKKRIIEYY
;
A
#
# COMPACT_ATOMS: atom_id res chain seq x y z
N MET A 1 -46.68 24.94 2.21
CA MET A 1 -46.12 23.62 1.91
C MET A 1 -44.62 23.82 1.67
N ILE A 2 -43.78 23.60 2.69
CA ILE A 2 -42.33 23.72 2.55
C ILE A 2 -41.84 22.37 2.05
N LEU A 3 -41.41 22.34 0.79
CA LEU A 3 -40.80 21.17 0.16
C LEU A 3 -39.39 21.03 0.75
N ILE A 4 -39.24 20.23 1.81
CA ILE A 4 -37.94 19.79 2.28
C ILE A 4 -37.44 18.78 1.26
N ALA A 5 -36.65 19.24 0.29
CA ALA A 5 -35.87 18.34 -0.53
C ALA A 5 -34.87 17.63 0.40
N PHE A 6 -35.09 16.34 0.63
CA PHE A 6 -34.04 15.47 1.14
C PHE A 6 -32.92 15.48 0.11
N VAL A 7 -31.94 16.37 0.31
CA VAL A 7 -30.64 16.29 -0.34
C VAL A 7 -30.13 14.90 -0.03
N GLY A 8 -30.06 14.07 -1.07
CA GLY A 8 -29.72 12.66 -0.96
C GLY A 8 -28.51 12.46 -0.06
N CYS A 9 -28.57 11.44 0.81
CA CYS A 9 -27.38 10.94 1.49
C CYS A 9 -26.33 10.64 0.43
N LYS A 10 -25.45 11.60 0.14
CA LYS A 10 -24.19 11.33 -0.53
C LYS A 10 -23.52 10.33 0.40
N THR A 11 -23.40 9.09 -0.04
CA THR A 11 -22.52 8.13 0.59
C THR A 11 -21.12 8.71 0.46
N HIS A 12 -20.71 9.49 1.45
CA HIS A 12 -19.38 10.09 1.48
C HIS A 12 -18.38 8.96 1.69
N ILE A 13 -17.43 8.86 0.78
CA ILE A 13 -16.23 8.05 1.01
C ILE A 13 -15.54 8.68 2.20
N LYS A 14 -15.33 7.89 3.25
CA LYS A 14 -14.51 8.31 4.38
C LYS A 14 -13.04 8.11 3.97
N PRO A 15 -12.15 9.10 4.18
CA PRO A 15 -10.71 8.87 4.05
C PRO A 15 -10.28 7.74 4.99
N SER A 16 -9.55 6.77 4.46
CA SER A 16 -8.91 5.74 5.28
C SER A 16 -7.73 6.33 6.04
N THR A 17 -7.56 5.89 7.28
CA THR A 17 -6.36 6.12 8.08
C THR A 17 -5.31 5.05 7.76
N ASP A 18 -4.04 5.34 8.08
CA ASP A 18 -2.96 4.36 7.92
C ASP A 18 -3.22 3.10 8.78
N LEU A 19 -3.86 3.23 9.95
CA LEU A 19 -4.32 2.07 10.74
C LEU A 19 -5.31 1.18 9.97
N GLU A 20 -6.34 1.78 9.38
CA GLU A 20 -7.36 1.04 8.62
C GLU A 20 -6.73 0.32 7.42
N GLU A 21 -5.82 0.98 6.71
CA GLU A 21 -5.07 0.38 5.59
C GLU A 21 -4.19 -0.80 6.04
N ASN A 22 -3.63 -0.72 7.25
CA ASN A 22 -2.80 -1.78 7.83
C ASN A 22 -3.59 -2.86 8.59
N GLN A 23 -4.92 -2.84 8.52
CA GLN A 23 -5.79 -3.78 9.22
C GLN A 23 -5.60 -3.75 10.74
N LEU A 24 -5.41 -2.55 11.29
CA LEU A 24 -5.25 -2.28 12.71
C LEU A 24 -6.49 -1.59 13.27
N HIS A 25 -6.92 -2.01 14.45
CA HIS A 25 -8.13 -1.54 15.11
C HIS A 25 -7.81 -0.94 16.47
N GLY A 26 -8.55 0.08 16.89
CA GLY A 26 -8.34 0.79 18.15
C GLY A 26 -7.35 1.93 18.03
N LYS A 27 -6.86 2.43 19.16
CA LYS A 27 -5.84 3.49 19.22
C LYS A 27 -4.46 2.86 19.32
N VAL A 28 -3.80 2.66 18.19
CA VAL A 28 -2.44 2.11 18.13
C VAL A 28 -1.44 3.24 18.26
N LYS A 29 -0.44 3.06 19.11
CA LYS A 29 0.70 3.97 19.26
C LYS A 29 1.85 3.57 18.35
N GLN A 30 2.20 2.29 18.35
CA GLN A 30 3.27 1.74 17.50
C GLN A 30 3.00 0.30 17.10
N MET A 31 3.58 -0.10 15.96
CA MET A 31 3.57 -1.48 15.46
C MET A 31 4.97 -1.85 14.98
N LEU A 32 5.54 -2.91 15.54
CA LEU A 32 6.70 -3.58 14.96
C LEU A 32 6.21 -4.69 14.03
N GLU A 33 6.49 -4.59 12.73
CA GLU A 33 6.23 -5.63 11.74
C GLU A 33 7.53 -6.39 11.44
N LEU A 34 7.49 -7.71 11.53
CA LEU A 34 8.55 -8.64 11.16
C LEU A 34 8.12 -9.40 9.92
N THR A 35 8.89 -9.28 8.84
CA THR A 35 8.57 -9.93 7.55
C THR A 35 9.52 -11.09 7.27
N TYR A 36 8.93 -12.23 6.88
CA TYR A 36 9.65 -13.45 6.52
C TYR A 36 9.31 -13.80 5.06
N TYR A 37 10.31 -13.78 4.19
CA TYR A 37 10.16 -14.17 2.78
C TYR A 37 10.63 -15.62 2.58
N TYR A 38 9.81 -16.43 1.92
CA TYR A 38 10.08 -17.86 1.68
C TYR A 38 10.55 -18.16 0.24
N GLY A 39 10.56 -17.15 -0.64
CA GLY A 39 11.04 -17.25 -2.03
C GLY A 39 10.02 -17.92 -2.97
N ASN A 40 10.12 -17.58 -4.26
CA ASN A 40 9.16 -18.02 -5.28
C ASN A 40 9.88 -18.41 -6.58
N VAL A 41 10.64 -19.51 -6.58
CA VAL A 41 11.12 -20.15 -7.82
C VAL A 41 11.46 -21.62 -7.52
N ASP A 42 11.36 -22.49 -8.53
CA ASP A 42 11.55 -23.96 -8.52
C ASP A 42 12.86 -24.54 -7.92
N ARG A 43 13.62 -23.77 -7.15
CA ARG A 43 14.66 -24.22 -6.23
C ARG A 43 14.70 -23.23 -5.07
N VAL A 44 14.46 -23.69 -3.85
CA VAL A 44 15.16 -23.34 -2.60
C VAL A 44 14.33 -23.82 -1.40
N TYR A 45 15.05 -24.33 -0.42
CA TYR A 45 14.61 -25.01 0.78
C TYR A 45 13.57 -24.21 1.57
N PHE A 46 12.45 -24.86 1.92
CA PHE A 46 11.58 -24.43 3.02
C PHE A 46 12.27 -24.76 4.34
N GLU A 47 13.35 -24.06 4.68
CA GLU A 47 13.82 -24.04 6.06
C GLU A 47 12.97 -23.04 6.84
N GLU A 48 12.57 -23.42 8.06
CA GLU A 48 11.99 -22.48 9.01
C GLU A 48 12.99 -21.35 9.24
N LYS A 49 12.77 -20.19 8.61
CA LYS A 49 13.56 -19.00 8.88
C LYS A 49 13.31 -18.57 10.33
N THR A 50 14.32 -18.76 11.17
CA THR A 50 14.31 -18.34 12.59
C THR A 50 14.54 -16.83 12.76
N LYS A 51 15.08 -16.14 11.74
CA LYS A 51 15.31 -14.69 11.72
C LYS A 51 14.41 -14.01 10.67
N ALA A 52 13.82 -12.88 11.05
CA ALA A 52 13.05 -12.04 10.13
C ALA A 52 13.97 -11.53 8.99
N SER A 53 13.43 -11.51 7.77
CA SER A 53 14.12 -10.97 6.59
C SER A 53 14.10 -9.44 6.58
N ASP A 54 13.05 -8.83 7.11
CA ASP A 54 12.94 -7.38 7.31
C ASP A 54 12.19 -7.08 8.61
N SER A 55 12.45 -5.92 9.19
CA SER A 55 11.76 -5.44 10.39
C SER A 55 11.58 -3.93 10.35
N VAL A 56 10.34 -3.49 10.57
CA VAL A 56 9.97 -2.07 10.49
C VAL A 56 9.13 -1.69 11.70
N LEU A 57 9.54 -0.61 12.39
CA LEU A 57 8.76 0.01 13.45
C LEU A 57 7.95 1.17 12.86
N TYR A 58 6.63 1.09 12.97
CA TYR A 58 5.71 2.15 12.57
C TYR A 58 5.17 2.87 13.80
N THR A 59 5.10 4.20 13.74
CA THR A 59 4.55 5.06 14.79
C THR A 59 3.35 5.84 14.27
N PHE A 60 2.29 5.91 15.07
CA PHE A 60 1.03 6.54 14.70
C PHE A 60 0.65 7.68 15.64
N ASP A 61 0.01 8.71 15.09
CA ASP A 61 -0.69 9.70 15.88
C ASP A 61 -2.00 9.14 16.46
N GLU A 62 -2.64 9.86 17.39
CA GLU A 62 -3.90 9.42 18.01
C GLU A 62 -5.08 9.32 17.02
N LYS A 63 -4.95 9.89 15.82
CA LYS A 63 -5.95 9.82 14.76
C LYS A 63 -5.73 8.60 13.85
N GLY A 64 -4.65 7.85 14.05
CA GLY A 64 -4.31 6.65 13.31
C GLY A 64 -3.53 6.89 12.03
N TYR A 65 -2.89 8.05 11.89
CA TYR A 65 -2.01 8.33 10.75
C TYR A 65 -0.55 8.07 11.10
N TYR A 66 0.22 7.62 10.11
CA TYR A 66 1.66 7.50 10.24
C TYR A 66 2.29 8.84 10.59
N THR A 67 3.27 8.77 11.48
CA THR A 67 4.19 9.87 11.78
C THR A 67 5.61 9.51 11.36
N GLU A 68 5.98 8.25 11.59
CA GLU A 68 7.30 7.72 11.28
C GLU A 68 7.22 6.22 10.95
N ALA A 69 8.11 5.73 10.09
CA ALA A 69 8.45 4.32 9.98
C ALA A 69 9.97 4.14 9.87
N ILE A 70 10.53 3.21 10.65
CA ILE A 70 11.98 2.98 10.76
C ILE A 70 12.29 1.52 10.48
N HIS A 71 13.15 1.25 9.49
CA HIS A 71 13.71 -0.09 9.26
C HIS A 71 14.80 -0.41 10.30
N LEU A 72 14.60 -1.48 11.06
CA LEU A 72 15.50 -1.91 12.13
C LEU A 72 16.51 -2.97 11.66
N THR A 73 16.21 -3.72 10.60
CA THR A 73 17.16 -4.68 10.02
C THR A 73 18.22 -3.93 9.22
N PRO A 74 19.53 -4.15 9.47
CA PRO A 74 20.57 -3.67 8.56
C PRO A 74 20.46 -4.42 7.22
N PRO A 75 20.54 -3.74 6.08
CA PRO A 75 20.65 -4.36 4.77
C PRO A 75 21.94 -5.17 4.74
N ASP A 76 21.98 -6.19 3.89
CA ASP A 76 23.26 -6.78 3.53
C ASP A 76 24.17 -5.69 2.95
N ASP A 77 25.48 -5.78 3.20
CA ASP A 77 26.47 -4.72 2.95
C ASP A 77 26.46 -4.13 1.52
N ASN A 78 25.81 -4.79 0.54
CA ASN A 78 25.66 -4.33 -0.84
C ASN A 78 24.34 -3.60 -1.16
N GLU A 79 23.35 -3.55 -0.26
CA GLU A 79 22.04 -2.93 -0.48
C GLU A 79 21.82 -1.64 0.34
N ALA A 80 22.81 -1.23 1.13
CA ALA A 80 22.68 -0.18 2.15
C ALA A 80 22.25 1.20 1.63
N GLU A 81 22.72 1.57 0.44
CA GLU A 81 22.46 2.89 -0.13
C GLU A 81 21.03 3.04 -0.67
N GLN A 82 20.32 1.94 -0.93
CA GLN A 82 19.09 1.91 -1.73
C GLN A 82 17.84 1.43 -0.98
N THR A 83 17.93 1.17 0.32
CA THR A 83 16.75 0.84 1.16
C THR A 83 16.37 2.05 2.02
N PRO A 84 15.11 2.53 1.94
CA PRO A 84 14.63 3.56 2.86
C PRO A 84 14.79 3.11 4.31
N ARG A 85 15.45 3.93 5.11
CA ARG A 85 15.68 3.70 6.54
C ARG A 85 14.61 4.35 7.38
N ASN A 86 14.38 5.63 7.12
CA ASN A 86 13.47 6.46 7.88
C ASN A 86 12.46 7.06 6.92
N ILE A 87 11.18 6.87 7.21
CA ILE A 87 10.06 7.48 6.52
C ILE A 87 9.43 8.46 7.49
N TYR A 88 9.30 9.72 7.08
CA TYR A 88 8.63 10.76 7.84
C TYR A 88 7.38 11.24 7.11
N VAL A 89 6.30 11.43 7.85
CA VAL A 89 5.04 11.93 7.32
C VAL A 89 4.68 13.25 7.99
N THR A 90 4.49 14.29 7.19
CA THR A 90 3.96 15.58 7.62
C THR A 90 2.60 15.81 7.01
N ARG A 91 1.63 16.24 7.82
CA ARG A 91 0.23 16.40 7.41
C ARG A 91 -0.28 17.78 7.77
N SER A 92 -0.82 18.49 6.79
CA SER A 92 -1.64 19.70 6.95
C SER A 92 -3.12 19.38 6.65
N ALA A 93 -3.97 20.40 6.63
CA ALA A 93 -5.38 20.22 6.27
C ALA A 93 -5.59 19.86 4.79
N ASP A 94 -4.68 20.31 3.93
CA ASP A 94 -4.78 20.28 2.47
C ASP A 94 -3.66 19.48 1.80
N GLU A 95 -2.66 19.01 2.56
CA GLU A 95 -1.52 18.28 2.03
C GLU A 95 -1.04 17.19 2.99
N VAL A 96 -0.59 16.07 2.42
CA VAL A 96 0.22 15.05 3.10
C VAL A 96 1.51 14.92 2.34
N LYS A 97 2.63 14.97 3.05
CA LYS A 97 3.95 14.77 2.48
C LYS A 97 4.66 13.65 3.21
N THR A 98 5.10 12.67 2.44
CA THR A 98 5.92 11.55 2.92
C THR A 98 7.30 11.69 2.32
N THR A 99 8.35 11.57 3.13
CA THR A 99 9.75 11.56 2.64
C THR A 99 10.48 10.39 3.26
N ALA A 100 11.14 9.60 2.42
CA ALA A 100 11.94 8.47 2.85
C ALA A 100 13.42 8.69 2.53
N TYR A 101 14.26 8.39 3.51
CA TYR A 101 15.71 8.64 3.48
C TYR A 101 16.49 7.34 3.54
N ASN A 102 17.63 7.23 2.87
CA ASN A 102 18.58 6.14 3.09
C ASN A 102 19.42 6.37 4.37
N SER A 103 20.42 5.52 4.63
CA SER A 103 21.30 5.66 5.81
C SER A 103 22.19 6.90 5.78
N ASP A 104 22.48 7.43 4.59
CA ASP A 104 23.34 8.60 4.40
C ASP A 104 22.56 9.93 4.49
N GLY A 105 21.23 9.84 4.57
CA GLY A 105 20.33 10.99 4.63
C GLY A 105 19.89 11.51 3.26
N ASP A 106 20.17 10.77 2.18
CA ASP A 106 19.64 11.09 0.86
C ASP A 106 18.17 10.67 0.72
N ILE A 107 17.41 11.48 0.00
CA ILE A 107 15.98 11.21 -0.27
C ILE A 107 15.86 10.16 -1.38
N LEU A 108 15.36 8.97 -1.02
CA LEU A 108 15.04 7.90 -1.98
C LEU A 108 13.61 7.98 -2.48
N TYR A 109 12.68 8.47 -1.65
CA TYR A 109 11.28 8.57 -2.01
C TYR A 109 10.66 9.85 -1.45
N GLN A 110 9.79 10.45 -2.26
CA GLN A 110 8.94 11.54 -1.82
C GLN A 110 7.54 11.38 -2.40
N SER A 111 6.53 11.52 -1.54
CA SER A 111 5.13 11.61 -1.92
C SER A 111 4.56 12.95 -1.49
N ILE A 112 3.76 13.56 -2.36
CA ILE A 112 2.98 14.76 -2.02
C ILE A 112 1.54 14.51 -2.48
N SER A 113 0.64 14.35 -1.52
CA SER A 113 -0.81 14.23 -1.72
C SER A 113 -1.48 15.55 -1.42
N LYS A 114 -2.30 16.05 -2.35
CA LYS A 114 -3.21 17.17 -2.11
C LYS A 114 -4.57 16.66 -1.71
N LEU A 115 -5.16 17.24 -0.68
CA LEU A 115 -6.44 16.83 -0.11
C LEU A 115 -7.54 17.83 -0.44
N ASN A 116 -8.78 17.34 -0.52
CA ASN A 116 -9.96 18.19 -0.48
C ASN A 116 -10.31 18.56 0.98
N PRO A 117 -11.28 19.47 1.22
CA PRO A 117 -11.69 19.86 2.57
C PRO A 117 -12.21 18.70 3.44
N GLU A 118 -12.69 17.62 2.82
CA GLU A 118 -13.11 16.39 3.50
C GLU A 118 -11.94 15.45 3.87
N GLY A 119 -10.71 15.77 3.47
CA GLY A 119 -9.50 14.98 3.74
C GLY A 119 -9.24 13.85 2.75
N LEU A 120 -9.96 13.80 1.62
CA LEU A 120 -9.74 12.82 0.55
C LEU A 120 -8.67 13.31 -0.42
N GLU A 121 -7.79 12.41 -0.88
CA GLU A 121 -6.75 12.74 -1.86
C GLU A 121 -7.34 13.15 -3.20
N LEU A 122 -6.97 14.31 -3.75
CA LEU A 122 -7.33 14.77 -5.09
C LEU A 122 -6.28 14.34 -6.12
N THR A 123 -5.02 14.56 -5.75
CA THR A 123 -3.85 14.20 -6.56
C THR A 123 -2.74 13.74 -5.64
N ARG A 124 -1.90 12.83 -6.13
CA ARG A 124 -0.64 12.48 -5.47
C ARG A 124 0.48 12.42 -6.48
N THR A 125 1.66 12.92 -6.12
CA THR A 125 2.86 12.73 -6.91
C THR A 125 3.88 11.98 -6.08
N ASP A 126 4.26 10.81 -6.57
CA ASP A 126 5.30 9.97 -6.00
C ASP A 126 6.56 10.10 -6.86
N VAL A 127 7.71 10.31 -6.23
CA VAL A 127 9.02 10.39 -6.88
C VAL A 127 9.93 9.38 -6.20
N PHE A 128 10.34 8.37 -6.97
CA PHE A 128 11.35 7.41 -6.55
C PHE A 128 12.67 7.76 -7.20
N LYS A 129 13.74 7.71 -6.41
CA LYS A 129 15.12 7.86 -6.87
C LYS A 129 15.88 6.60 -6.50
N LYS A 130 16.53 6.01 -7.50
CA LYS A 130 17.44 4.88 -7.33
C LYS A 130 18.60 5.09 -8.29
N ASP A 131 19.80 5.22 -7.77
CA ASP A 131 20.99 5.57 -8.55
C ASP A 131 20.73 6.79 -9.47
N ASP A 132 20.95 6.65 -10.77
CA ASP A 132 20.66 7.64 -11.80
C ASP A 132 19.21 7.62 -12.32
N GLU A 133 18.37 6.70 -11.85
CA GLU A 133 16.98 6.57 -12.26
C GLU A 133 16.05 7.41 -11.39
N LYS A 134 15.09 8.03 -12.07
CA LYS A 134 13.98 8.75 -11.46
C LYS A 134 12.70 8.22 -12.07
N ILE A 135 11.80 7.74 -11.21
CA ILE A 135 10.45 7.33 -11.60
C ILE A 135 9.49 8.34 -10.98
N VAL A 136 8.61 8.91 -11.80
CA VAL A 136 7.56 9.82 -11.35
C VAL A 136 6.22 9.16 -11.59
N MET A 137 5.40 9.09 -10.54
CA MET A 137 4.04 8.55 -10.62
C MET A 137 3.05 9.64 -10.23
N ASN A 138 2.12 9.95 -11.12
CA ASN A 138 1.08 10.94 -10.91
C ASN A 138 -0.28 10.27 -10.77
N TYR A 139 -0.91 10.47 -9.63
CA TYR A 139 -2.20 9.90 -9.25
C TYR A 139 -3.27 10.98 -9.38
N THR A 140 -4.40 10.61 -9.96
CA THR A 140 -5.61 11.42 -10.02
C THR A 140 -6.77 10.60 -9.46
N TYR A 141 -7.52 11.18 -8.52
CA TYR A 141 -8.60 10.50 -7.82
C TYR A 141 -9.96 11.06 -8.23
N ASP A 142 -10.82 10.17 -8.70
CA ASP A 142 -12.23 10.42 -8.99
C ASP A 142 -13.09 9.76 -7.92
N HIS A 143 -13.43 10.54 -6.89
CA HIS A 143 -14.30 10.11 -5.79
C HIS A 143 -15.77 9.95 -6.19
N THR A 144 -16.17 10.43 -7.37
CA THR A 144 -17.55 10.26 -7.86
C THR A 144 -17.71 8.88 -8.50
N ASN A 145 -16.76 8.51 -9.36
CA ASN A 145 -16.75 7.22 -10.06
C ASN A 145 -15.96 6.14 -9.33
N LEU A 146 -15.44 6.44 -8.13
CA LEU A 146 -14.65 5.52 -7.31
C LEU A 146 -13.47 4.94 -8.10
N LYS A 147 -12.65 5.81 -8.69
CA LYS A 147 -11.55 5.43 -9.57
C LYS A 147 -10.29 6.25 -9.28
N THR A 148 -9.13 5.61 -9.42
CA THR A 148 -7.83 6.29 -9.46
C THR A 148 -7.15 5.97 -10.78
N GLU A 149 -6.55 6.98 -11.39
CA GLU A 149 -5.62 6.81 -12.51
C GLU A 149 -4.21 7.15 -12.06
N ILE A 150 -3.24 6.33 -12.46
CA ILE A 150 -1.84 6.47 -12.07
C ILE A 150 -1.02 6.47 -13.36
N ASN A 151 -0.36 7.57 -13.66
CA ASN A 151 0.52 7.69 -14.82
C ASN A 151 1.97 7.62 -14.33
N ILE A 152 2.72 6.66 -14.85
CA ILE A 152 4.11 6.39 -14.47
C ILE A 152 5.00 6.81 -15.63
N GLU A 153 5.99 7.64 -15.34
CA GLU A 153 6.99 8.11 -16.29
C GLU A 153 8.38 7.71 -15.82
N HIS A 154 9.09 7.01 -16.70
CA HIS A 154 10.48 6.60 -16.52
C HIS A 154 11.43 7.60 -17.20
N LYS A 155 12.69 7.63 -16.75
CA LYS A 155 13.73 8.52 -17.29
C LYS A 155 13.96 8.37 -18.80
N ASP A 156 13.78 7.17 -19.34
CA ASP A 156 13.91 6.85 -20.76
C ASP A 156 12.70 7.28 -21.60
N GLY A 157 11.69 7.91 -20.98
CA GLY A 157 10.45 8.35 -21.62
C GLY A 157 9.39 7.25 -21.73
N ASN A 158 9.66 6.03 -21.25
CA ASN A 158 8.64 4.99 -21.17
C ASN A 158 7.52 5.42 -20.23
N LYS A 159 6.28 5.17 -20.67
CA LYS A 159 5.06 5.51 -19.94
C LYS A 159 4.26 4.26 -19.65
N GLN A 160 3.70 4.22 -18.46
CA GLN A 160 2.76 3.18 -18.05
C GLN A 160 1.57 3.84 -17.36
N LYS A 161 0.46 3.13 -17.34
CA LYS A 161 -0.77 3.62 -16.74
C LYS A 161 -1.43 2.52 -15.91
N ASN A 162 -1.84 2.85 -14.69
CA ASN A 162 -2.71 2.00 -13.89
C ASN A 162 -4.06 2.67 -13.70
N VAL A 163 -5.11 1.86 -13.71
CA VAL A 163 -6.46 2.27 -13.36
C VAL A 163 -6.95 1.36 -12.25
N LEU A 164 -7.30 1.95 -11.11
CA LEU A 164 -7.88 1.25 -9.96
C LEU A 164 -9.34 1.66 -9.80
N THR A 165 -10.23 0.71 -9.53
CA THR A 165 -11.64 0.95 -9.22
C THR A 165 -11.93 0.46 -7.81
N TYR A 166 -12.73 1.23 -7.08
CA TYR A 166 -13.02 1.00 -5.66
C TYR A 166 -14.49 0.69 -5.42
N ASN A 167 -14.78 -0.02 -4.34
CA ASN A 167 -16.14 -0.13 -3.81
C ASN A 167 -16.48 1.08 -2.92
N LYS A 168 -17.73 1.15 -2.44
CA LYS A 168 -18.20 2.24 -1.56
C LYS A 168 -17.51 2.30 -0.19
N LYS A 169 -16.75 1.27 0.19
CA LYS A 169 -15.92 1.26 1.41
C LYS A 169 -14.50 1.77 1.15
N GLY A 170 -14.20 2.25 -0.06
CA GLY A 170 -12.85 2.71 -0.43
C GLY A 170 -11.86 1.58 -0.71
N GLN A 171 -12.32 0.34 -0.90
CA GLN A 171 -11.45 -0.81 -1.15
C GLN A 171 -11.32 -1.06 -2.65
N VAL A 172 -10.10 -1.31 -3.14
CA VAL A 172 -9.86 -1.65 -4.56
C VAL A 172 -10.58 -2.95 -4.91
N ILE A 173 -11.39 -2.97 -5.96
CA ILE A 173 -12.06 -4.19 -6.45
C ILE A 173 -11.55 -4.63 -7.82
N LYS A 174 -10.98 -3.70 -8.60
CA LYS A 174 -10.40 -3.97 -9.91
C LYS A 174 -9.17 -3.12 -10.17
N GLY A 175 -8.21 -3.69 -10.89
CA GLY A 175 -7.04 -2.99 -11.42
C GLY A 175 -6.87 -3.30 -12.91
N ALA A 176 -6.34 -2.35 -13.66
CA ALA A 176 -5.87 -2.55 -15.02
C ALA A 176 -4.54 -1.82 -15.19
N PHE A 177 -3.54 -2.53 -15.69
CA PHE A 177 -2.22 -1.99 -15.97
C PHE A 177 -1.97 -2.00 -17.47
N TYR A 178 -1.55 -0.86 -17.98
CA TYR A 178 -1.27 -0.60 -19.38
C TYR A 178 0.20 -0.24 -19.51
N SER A 179 0.85 -0.80 -20.53
CA SER A 179 2.26 -0.58 -20.81
C SER A 179 2.50 -0.50 -22.31
N GLY A 180 3.65 0.04 -22.69
CA GLY A 180 4.05 0.24 -24.08
C GLY A 180 3.49 1.54 -24.68
N SER A 181 3.99 1.88 -25.87
CA SER A 181 3.74 3.15 -26.53
C SER A 181 2.29 3.38 -27.00
N LYS A 182 1.43 2.36 -26.92
CA LYS A 182 0.02 2.40 -27.34
C LYS A 182 -0.97 2.17 -26.20
N ASP A 183 -0.53 2.28 -24.94
CA ASP A 183 -1.36 1.95 -23.77
C ASP A 183 -1.96 0.53 -23.89
N GLU A 184 -1.13 -0.46 -24.22
CA GLU A 184 -1.60 -1.84 -24.38
C GLU A 184 -1.89 -2.46 -23.01
N LEU A 185 -3.04 -3.11 -22.88
CA LEU A 185 -3.43 -3.76 -21.62
C LEU A 185 -2.47 -4.92 -21.34
N PHE A 186 -1.69 -4.81 -20.28
CA PHE A 186 -0.70 -5.80 -19.89
C PHE A 186 -1.25 -6.80 -18.87
N LEU A 187 -2.00 -6.33 -17.86
CA LEU A 187 -2.71 -7.21 -16.93
C LEU A 187 -3.96 -6.56 -16.36
N THR A 188 -4.91 -7.39 -15.92
CA THR A 188 -6.03 -6.99 -15.06
C THR A 188 -5.92 -7.67 -13.71
N SER A 189 -6.55 -7.06 -12.70
CA SER A 189 -6.61 -7.61 -11.35
C SER A 189 -8.01 -7.52 -10.77
N THR A 190 -8.44 -8.53 -10.04
CA THR A 190 -9.67 -8.54 -9.24
C THR A 190 -9.34 -8.82 -7.78
N TYR A 191 -10.06 -8.17 -6.88
CA TYR A 191 -9.80 -8.20 -5.44
C TYR A 191 -11.07 -8.57 -4.69
N THR A 192 -10.95 -9.52 -3.76
CA THR A 192 -12.05 -10.01 -2.92
C THR A 192 -11.66 -9.87 -1.46
N TYR A 193 -12.62 -9.53 -0.61
CA TYR A 193 -12.41 -9.24 0.81
C TYR A 193 -13.22 -10.20 1.67
N ASN A 194 -12.64 -10.60 2.79
CA ASN A 194 -13.31 -11.46 3.77
C ASN A 194 -14.42 -10.69 4.53
N SER A 195 -15.13 -11.38 5.42
CA SER A 195 -16.22 -10.80 6.21
C SER A 195 -15.79 -9.67 7.16
N LYS A 196 -14.51 -9.60 7.53
CA LYS A 196 -13.92 -8.52 8.33
C LYS A 196 -13.49 -7.32 7.47
N GLY A 197 -13.54 -7.45 6.14
CA GLY A 197 -13.13 -6.42 5.20
C GLY A 197 -11.65 -6.44 4.86
N TYR A 198 -10.90 -7.49 5.19
CA TYR A 198 -9.49 -7.62 4.80
C TYR A 198 -9.35 -8.37 3.48
N LEU A 199 -8.30 -8.04 2.71
CA LEU A 199 -8.06 -8.63 1.40
C LEU A 199 -7.91 -10.15 1.54
N GLU A 200 -8.80 -10.92 0.94
CA GLU A 200 -8.79 -12.39 1.02
C GLU A 200 -8.09 -12.98 -0.19
N LYS A 201 -8.32 -12.38 -1.36
CA LYS A 201 -7.86 -12.90 -2.64
C LYS A 201 -7.59 -11.77 -3.63
N ARG A 202 -6.50 -11.88 -4.37
CA ARG A 202 -6.20 -11.10 -5.58
C ARG A 202 -5.96 -12.08 -6.72
N GLU A 203 -6.65 -11.89 -7.84
CA GLU A 203 -6.37 -12.63 -9.08
C GLU A 203 -5.81 -11.65 -10.10
N GLN A 204 -4.70 -12.03 -10.75
CA GLN A 204 -4.08 -11.24 -11.80
C GLN A 204 -4.10 -12.04 -13.08
N LYS A 205 -4.65 -11.45 -14.15
CA LYS A 205 -4.67 -12.05 -15.48
C LYS A 205 -3.80 -11.23 -16.41
N TYR A 206 -2.71 -11.83 -16.87
CA TYR A 206 -1.78 -11.23 -17.82
C TYR A 206 -2.30 -11.33 -19.25
N PHE A 207 -1.80 -10.45 -20.12
CA PHE A 207 -2.11 -10.45 -21.55
C PHE A 207 -1.74 -11.78 -22.23
N THR A 208 -0.75 -12.51 -21.69
CA THR A 208 -0.35 -13.85 -22.14
C THR A 208 -1.37 -14.94 -21.83
N GLY A 209 -2.41 -14.63 -21.05
CA GLY A 209 -3.40 -15.59 -20.56
C GLY A 209 -3.00 -16.26 -19.24
N LEU A 210 -1.78 -16.03 -18.74
CA LEU A 210 -1.36 -16.49 -17.41
C LEU A 210 -2.26 -15.87 -16.34
N ILE A 211 -2.68 -16.69 -15.38
CA ILE A 211 -3.44 -16.25 -14.20
C ILE A 211 -2.60 -16.61 -12.98
N VAL A 212 -2.37 -15.60 -12.12
CA VAL A 212 -1.72 -15.76 -10.82
C VAL A 212 -2.74 -15.43 -9.75
N THR A 213 -2.88 -16.31 -8.75
CA THR A 213 -3.79 -16.10 -7.62
C THR A 213 -3.00 -15.90 -6.34
N THR A 214 -3.18 -14.75 -5.71
CA THR A 214 -2.67 -14.48 -4.36
C THR A 214 -3.81 -14.63 -3.35
N THR A 215 -3.62 -15.39 -2.28
CA THR A 215 -4.57 -15.48 -1.15
C THR A 215 -3.91 -15.11 0.17
N TYR A 216 -4.74 -14.68 1.12
CA TYR A 216 -4.26 -14.20 2.41
C TYR A 216 -4.96 -14.91 3.56
N GLN A 217 -4.20 -15.24 4.60
CA GLN A 217 -4.70 -15.74 5.87
C GLN A 217 -4.24 -14.83 7.01
N TYR A 218 -5.09 -14.72 8.03
CA TYR A 218 -4.91 -13.75 9.09
C TYR A 218 -5.13 -14.39 10.46
N GLU A 219 -4.31 -13.98 11.42
CA GLU A 219 -4.55 -14.19 12.85
C GLU A 219 -4.70 -12.82 13.51
N TYR A 220 -5.59 -12.73 14.50
CA TYR A 220 -6.00 -11.44 15.08
C TYR A 220 -5.75 -11.42 16.59
N ASP A 221 -5.48 -10.24 17.12
CA ASP A 221 -5.52 -10.01 18.57
C ASP A 221 -6.95 -9.77 19.07
N THR A 222 -7.07 -9.47 20.37
CA THR A 222 -8.34 -9.21 21.05
C THR A 222 -9.02 -7.92 20.61
N GLN A 223 -8.30 -6.97 20.00
CA GLN A 223 -8.88 -5.76 19.40
C GLN A 223 -9.33 -5.99 17.95
N GLY A 224 -9.01 -7.15 17.39
CA GLY A 224 -9.33 -7.53 16.02
C GLY A 224 -8.30 -7.05 15.00
N SER A 225 -7.15 -6.55 15.44
CA SER A 225 -6.05 -6.16 14.55
C SER A 225 -5.36 -7.39 14.01
N ALA A 226 -4.95 -7.37 12.74
CA ALA A 226 -4.18 -8.46 12.15
C ALA A 226 -2.76 -8.49 12.73
N ILE A 227 -2.45 -9.52 13.53
CA ILE A 227 -1.13 -9.75 14.14
C ILE A 227 -0.28 -10.75 13.37
N VAL A 228 -0.90 -11.59 12.55
CA VAL A 228 -0.20 -12.42 11.57
C VAL A 228 -0.91 -12.27 10.23
N VAL A 229 -0.15 -12.04 9.17
CA VAL A 229 -0.63 -12.07 7.78
C VAL A 229 0.22 -13.05 7.00
N LYS A 230 -0.40 -14.08 6.42
CA LYS A 230 0.27 -15.04 5.53
C LYS A 230 -0.22 -14.80 4.12
N GLU A 231 0.70 -14.61 3.20
CA GLU A 231 0.43 -14.48 1.77
C GLU A 231 0.83 -15.75 1.05
N TYR A 232 -0.04 -16.22 0.17
CA TYR A 232 0.19 -17.38 -0.66
C TYR A 232 0.03 -17.00 -2.12
N GLU A 233 0.95 -17.44 -2.98
CA GLU A 233 0.82 -17.35 -4.43
C GLU A 233 0.62 -18.75 -5.00
N ASP A 234 -0.47 -18.94 -5.73
CA ASP A 234 -0.89 -20.22 -6.30
C ASP A 234 -0.84 -21.38 -5.29
N GLY A 235 -1.22 -21.06 -4.04
CA GLY A 235 -1.27 -22.00 -2.90
C GLY A 235 0.05 -22.22 -2.16
N LYS A 236 1.16 -21.62 -2.61
CA LYS A 236 2.47 -21.70 -1.93
C LYS A 236 2.68 -20.48 -1.03
N LEU A 237 3.09 -20.71 0.21
CA LEU A 237 3.38 -19.63 1.17
C LEU A 237 4.60 -18.83 0.68
N THR A 238 4.41 -17.53 0.40
CA THR A 238 5.48 -16.64 -0.09
C THR A 238 5.98 -15.73 1.01
N THR A 239 5.07 -15.24 1.85
CA THR A 239 5.37 -14.24 2.88
C THR A 239 4.59 -14.52 4.16
N THR A 240 5.24 -14.32 5.31
CA THR A 240 4.56 -14.18 6.60
C THR A 240 4.99 -12.87 7.23
N LYS A 241 4.01 -12.06 7.65
CA LYS A 241 4.20 -10.87 8.47
C LYS A 241 3.71 -11.17 9.88
N LYS A 242 4.52 -10.87 10.88
CA LYS A 242 4.14 -10.95 12.29
C LYS A 242 4.25 -9.57 12.91
N ARG A 243 3.27 -9.17 13.71
CA ARG A 243 3.19 -7.82 14.26
C ARG A 243 3.12 -7.86 15.78
N ILE A 244 3.84 -6.95 16.40
CA ILE A 244 3.73 -6.62 17.82
C ILE A 244 3.17 -5.21 17.88
N ILE A 245 2.00 -5.06 18.49
CA ILE A 245 1.24 -3.81 18.48
C ILE A 245 1.15 -3.27 19.91
N GLU A 246 1.52 -2.00 20.08
CA GLU A 246 1.28 -1.25 21.31
C GLU A 246 0.11 -0.29 21.11
N TYR A 247 -0.83 -0.36 22.04
CA TYR A 247 -2.02 0.49 22.09
C TYR A 247 -1.84 1.59 23.14
N TYR A 248 -2.60 2.67 22.98
CA TYR A 248 -2.75 3.72 24.01
C TYR A 248 -3.60 3.25 25.20
#